data_AF-K1SLE2-F1
#
_entry.id   AF-K1SLE2-F1
#
_cell.length_a   1.000
_cell.length_b   1.000
_cell.length_c   1.000
_cell.angle_alpha   90.00
_cell.angle_beta   90.00
_cell.angle_gamma   90.00
#
_symmetry.space_group_name_H-M   'P 1'
#
loop_
_entity.id
_entity.type
_entity.pdbx_description
1 polymer ?
#
loop_
_entity_poly.entity_id
_entity_poly.type
_entity_poly.pdbx_seq_one_letter_code
_entity_poly.pdbx_strand_id
1 'polypeptide(L)'
;KDDIWAYVVKMTLIFRDLMQGNPKLAEMGFEEEAMGHNAIVGGFQGQRQWTDFRPDGDFSEAMLNTSFDWNGIREAIPFATENDTLNGVTMLLLHLLTNRAQMFADVRTYWSPEAVKRVTGLSLECTVRRLACAWRSA
;
A
#
# COMPACT_ATOMS: atom_id res chain seq x y z
N LYS A 1 1.18 9.83 -21.55
CA LYS A 1 1.84 9.98 -20.23
C LYS A 1 0.95 10.77 -19.28
N ASP A 2 0.50 11.96 -19.67
CA ASP A 2 -0.35 12.81 -18.83
C ASP A 2 -1.73 12.20 -18.57
N ASP A 3 -2.29 11.47 -19.54
CA ASP A 3 -3.56 10.74 -19.35
C ASP A 3 -3.47 9.65 -18.28
N ILE A 4 -2.30 9.00 -18.16
CA ILE A 4 -2.06 7.98 -17.12
C ILE A 4 -2.05 8.66 -15.76
N TRP A 5 -1.37 9.80 -15.63
CA TRP A 5 -1.36 10.58 -14.39
C TRP A 5 -2.77 11.04 -14.00
N ALA A 6 -3.54 11.57 -14.95
CA ALA A 6 -4.92 11.95 -14.71
C ALA A 6 -5.78 10.74 -14.29
N TYR A 7 -5.51 9.55 -14.84
CA TYR A 7 -6.24 8.33 -14.51
C TYR A 7 -5.92 7.84 -13.09
N VAL A 8 -4.64 7.70 -12.73
CA VAL A 8 -4.26 7.19 -11.40
C VAL A 8 -4.63 8.16 -10.28
N VAL A 9 -4.60 9.48 -10.53
CA VAL A 9 -5.12 10.47 -9.57
C VAL A 9 -6.62 10.29 -9.36
N LYS A 10 -7.39 10.05 -10.44
CA LYS A 10 -8.82 9.74 -10.33
C LYS A 10 -9.06 8.42 -9.59
N MET A 11 -8.24 7.39 -9.84
CA MET A 11 -8.32 6.13 -9.08
C MET A 11 -8.13 6.39 -7.59
N THR A 12 -7.14 7.20 -7.20
CA THR A 12 -6.89 7.53 -5.79
C THR A 12 -8.10 8.22 -5.15
N LEU A 13 -8.72 9.18 -5.85
CA LEU A 13 -9.94 9.85 -5.39
C LEU A 13 -11.10 8.86 -5.24
N ILE A 14 -11.34 8.02 -6.25
CA ILE A 14 -12.42 7.02 -6.23
C ILE A 14 -12.21 6.00 -5.11
N PHE A 15 -11.00 5.51 -4.91
CA PHE A 15 -10.71 4.53 -3.85
C PHE A 15 -11.00 5.12 -2.47
N ARG A 16 -10.54 6.36 -2.21
CA ARG A 16 -10.83 7.06 -0.96
C ARG A 16 -12.34 7.27 -0.77
N ASP A 17 -13.02 7.76 -1.80
CA ASP A 17 -14.45 8.08 -1.75
C ASP A 17 -15.29 6.79 -1.57
N LEU A 18 -14.90 5.68 -2.19
CA LEU A 18 -15.52 4.37 -1.94
C LEU A 18 -15.38 3.95 -0.47
N MET A 19 -14.24 4.22 0.17
CA MET A 19 -14.02 3.84 1.57
C MET A 19 -14.78 4.73 2.54
N GLN A 20 -14.68 6.05 2.39
CA GLN A 20 -15.06 7.03 3.40
C GLN A 20 -16.30 7.86 3.03
N GLY A 21 -16.78 7.76 1.79
CA GLY A 21 -17.82 8.62 1.25
C GLY A 21 -17.28 9.99 0.80
N ASN A 22 -18.11 10.76 0.10
CA ASN A 22 -17.78 12.11 -0.33
C ASN A 22 -19.05 12.95 -0.56
N PRO A 23 -19.33 13.99 0.25
CA PRO A 23 -20.53 14.81 0.11
C PRO A 23 -20.61 15.56 -1.22
N LYS A 24 -19.48 15.83 -1.89
CA LYS A 24 -19.49 16.45 -3.22
C LYS A 24 -20.14 15.56 -4.28
N LEU A 25 -20.15 14.24 -4.10
CA LEU A 25 -20.85 13.33 -5.00
C LEU A 25 -22.37 13.53 -4.89
N ALA A 26 -22.90 13.77 -3.69
CA ALA A 26 -24.32 14.09 -3.50
C ALA A 26 -24.69 15.42 -4.14
N GLU A 27 -23.84 16.45 -4.01
CA GLU A 27 -24.01 17.74 -4.72
C GLU A 27 -24.03 17.58 -6.24
N MET A 28 -23.37 16.55 -6.76
CA MET A 28 -23.34 16.19 -8.18
C MET A 28 -24.49 15.27 -8.62
N GLY A 29 -25.37 14.86 -7.69
CA GLY A 29 -26.51 13.96 -7.96
C GLY A 29 -26.23 12.46 -7.76
N PHE A 30 -25.07 12.10 -7.21
CA PHE A 30 -24.65 10.71 -6.89
C PHE A 30 -24.83 10.44 -5.38
N GLU A 31 -26.08 10.45 -4.91
CA GLU A 31 -26.39 10.32 -3.48
C GLU A 31 -26.00 8.95 -2.90
N GLU A 32 -26.13 7.87 -3.68
CA GLU A 32 -25.76 6.52 -3.25
C GLU A 32 -24.24 6.41 -3.07
N GLU A 33 -23.46 6.82 -4.08
CA GLU A 33 -22.01 6.76 -4.06
C GLU A 33 -21.38 7.69 -3.02
N ALA A 34 -22.06 8.78 -2.67
CA ALA A 34 -21.62 9.72 -1.65
C ALA A 34 -21.48 9.09 -0.25
N MET A 35 -22.17 7.96 0.00
CA MET A 35 -22.18 7.29 1.31
C MET A 35 -20.88 6.53 1.62
N GLY A 36 -20.17 6.04 0.59
CA GLY A 36 -19.05 5.14 0.76
C GLY A 36 -19.42 3.82 1.44
N HIS A 37 -18.42 3.10 1.95
CA HIS A 37 -18.57 1.76 2.53
C HIS A 37 -18.17 1.66 4.01
N ASN A 38 -17.96 2.80 4.68
CA ASN A 38 -17.53 2.87 6.08
C ASN A 38 -16.29 1.99 6.35
N ALA A 39 -15.36 1.96 5.39
CA ALA A 39 -14.21 1.07 5.41
C ALA A 39 -13.01 1.72 6.12
N ILE A 40 -12.48 1.05 7.14
CA ILE A 40 -11.27 1.47 7.89
C ILE A 40 -9.97 0.88 7.32
N VAL A 41 -10.10 -0.05 6.36
CA VAL A 41 -9.01 -0.65 5.59
C VAL A 41 -9.56 -1.00 4.20
N GLY A 42 -8.76 -0.77 3.16
CA GLY A 42 -9.11 -1.09 1.78
C GLY A 42 -8.13 -2.08 1.15
N GLY A 43 -8.47 -2.55 -0.03
CA GLY A 43 -7.59 -3.37 -0.85
C GLY A 43 -7.99 -3.26 -2.31
N PHE A 44 -7.00 -3.27 -3.21
CA PHE A 44 -7.24 -3.23 -4.64
C PHE A 44 -6.63 -4.45 -5.30
N GLN A 45 -7.47 -5.23 -5.98
CA GLN A 45 -7.02 -6.48 -6.59
C GLN A 45 -5.96 -6.22 -7.66
N GLY A 46 -6.16 -5.22 -8.53
CA GLY A 46 -5.26 -4.89 -9.62
C GLY A 46 -5.04 -6.06 -10.58
N GLN A 47 -4.00 -6.86 -10.31
CA GLN A 47 -3.66 -7.99 -11.15
C GLN A 47 -4.75 -9.09 -11.12
N ARG A 48 -5.14 -9.69 -12.24
CA ARG A 48 -4.70 -9.43 -13.63
C ARG A 48 -5.71 -8.63 -14.44
N GLN A 49 -6.99 -8.78 -14.16
CA GLN A 49 -8.07 -8.30 -15.03
C GLN A 49 -8.09 -6.79 -15.18
N TRP A 50 -7.70 -6.04 -14.13
CA TRP A 50 -7.59 -4.59 -14.23
C TRP A 50 -6.31 -4.18 -14.95
N THR A 51 -5.15 -4.63 -14.46
CA THR A 51 -3.84 -4.18 -14.98
C THR A 51 -3.55 -4.65 -16.41
N ASP A 52 -4.22 -5.71 -16.87
CA ASP A 52 -4.17 -6.14 -18.27
C ASP A 52 -4.87 -5.14 -19.23
N PHE A 53 -5.64 -4.17 -18.72
CA PHE A 53 -6.42 -3.21 -19.53
C PHE A 53 -6.32 -1.74 -19.09
N ARG A 54 -5.93 -1.47 -17.84
CA ARG A 54 -5.91 -0.15 -17.20
C ARG A 54 -4.60 0.07 -16.44
N PRO A 55 -4.21 1.33 -16.19
CA PRO A 55 -3.10 1.65 -15.30
C PRO A 55 -3.23 0.94 -13.95
N ASP A 56 -2.11 0.55 -13.36
CA ASP A 56 -2.04 -0.14 -12.07
C ASP A 56 -2.45 0.74 -10.87
N GLY A 57 -2.44 0.09 -9.71
CA GLY A 57 -2.79 0.68 -8.42
C GLY A 57 -1.64 1.40 -7.73
N ASP A 58 -0.39 1.29 -8.21
CA ASP A 58 0.84 1.65 -7.48
C ASP A 58 0.76 3.05 -6.87
N PHE A 59 0.37 4.05 -7.67
CA PHE A 59 0.24 5.42 -7.21
C PHE A 59 -0.86 5.58 -6.15
N SER A 60 -2.02 4.96 -6.36
CA SER A 60 -3.15 5.07 -5.44
C SER A 60 -2.85 4.38 -4.11
N GLU A 61 -2.23 3.21 -4.16
CA GLU A 61 -1.83 2.43 -2.99
C GLU A 61 -0.76 3.18 -2.18
N ALA A 62 0.24 3.75 -2.84
CA ALA A 62 1.27 4.56 -2.18
C ALA A 62 0.68 5.83 -1.56
N MET A 63 -0.19 6.54 -2.28
CA MET A 63 -0.80 7.78 -1.79
C MET A 63 -1.75 7.55 -0.63
N LEU A 64 -2.59 6.51 -0.66
CA LEU A 64 -3.53 6.22 0.44
C LEU A 64 -2.79 5.85 1.73
N ASN A 65 -1.75 5.02 1.64
CA ASN A 65 -0.91 4.64 2.78
C ASN A 65 0.02 5.77 3.27
N THR A 66 0.14 6.88 2.53
CA THR A 66 0.94 8.05 2.93
C THR A 66 0.12 9.01 3.80
N SER A 67 0.77 9.69 4.75
CA SER A 67 0.14 10.62 5.70
C SER A 67 -0.02 12.06 5.17
N PHE A 68 0.01 12.25 3.86
CA PHE A 68 -0.25 13.52 3.21
C PHE A 68 -0.59 13.31 1.73
N ASP A 69 -1.35 14.25 1.16
CA ASP A 69 -1.56 14.38 -0.28
C ASP A 69 -1.72 15.86 -0.67
N TRP A 70 -2.27 16.14 -1.85
CA TRP A 70 -2.52 17.50 -2.35
C TRP A 70 -3.48 18.31 -1.47
N ASN A 71 -4.24 17.68 -0.57
CA ASN A 71 -5.09 18.37 0.41
C ASN A 71 -4.37 18.64 1.74
N GLY A 72 -3.08 18.31 1.86
CA GLY A 72 -2.27 18.51 3.05
C GLY A 72 -2.02 17.24 3.85
N ILE A 73 -1.58 17.41 5.10
CA ILE A 73 -1.31 16.33 6.05
C ILE A 73 -2.64 15.70 6.47
N ARG A 74 -2.69 14.36 6.51
CA ARG A 74 -3.86 13.59 6.94
C ARG A 74 -3.46 12.25 7.54
N GLU A 75 -4.44 11.56 8.12
CA GLU A 75 -4.28 10.16 8.50
C GLU A 75 -3.98 9.29 7.26
N ALA A 76 -3.03 8.37 7.43
CA ALA A 76 -2.75 7.35 6.43
C ALA A 76 -3.86 6.30 6.46
N ILE A 77 -4.34 5.88 5.28
CA ILE A 77 -5.42 4.90 5.16
C ILE A 77 -4.76 3.56 4.81
N PRO A 78 -4.81 2.54 5.69
CA PRO A 78 -4.30 1.21 5.37
C PRO A 78 -4.97 0.68 4.11
N PHE A 79 -4.18 0.41 3.08
CA PHE A 79 -4.67 -0.02 1.78
C PHE A 79 -3.78 -1.11 1.20
N ALA A 80 -4.30 -2.32 1.08
CA ALA A 80 -3.54 -3.51 0.72
C ALA A 80 -3.44 -3.68 -0.81
N THR A 81 -2.20 -3.73 -1.30
CA THR A 81 -1.85 -4.16 -2.65
C THR A 81 -2.39 -5.57 -2.90
N GLU A 82 -2.82 -5.83 -4.14
CA GLU A 82 -3.33 -7.13 -4.61
C GLU A 82 -4.56 -7.65 -3.85
N ASN A 83 -5.25 -6.78 -3.11
CA ASN A 83 -6.34 -7.15 -2.21
C ASN A 83 -5.96 -8.27 -1.23
N ASP A 84 -4.70 -8.30 -0.78
CA ASP A 84 -4.27 -9.17 0.31
C ASP A 84 -4.89 -8.68 1.63
N THR A 85 -6.05 -9.22 1.94
CA THR A 85 -6.82 -8.84 3.13
C THR A 85 -6.09 -9.18 4.44
N LEU A 86 -5.22 -10.20 4.46
CA LEU A 86 -4.49 -10.57 5.67
C LEU A 86 -3.35 -9.59 5.95
N ASN A 87 -2.64 -9.16 4.89
CA ASN A 87 -1.66 -8.09 5.05
C ASN A 87 -2.37 -6.76 5.38
N GLY A 88 -3.55 -6.50 4.80
CA GLY A 88 -4.41 -5.37 5.16
C GLY A 88 -4.80 -5.34 6.64
N VAL A 89 -5.21 -6.47 7.23
CA VAL A 89 -5.49 -6.57 8.68
C VAL A 89 -4.24 -6.33 9.50
N THR A 90 -3.08 -6.82 9.05
CA THR A 90 -1.79 -6.58 9.73
C THR A 90 -1.43 -5.09 9.72
N MET A 91 -1.55 -4.44 8.57
CA MET A 91 -1.36 -3.00 8.44
C MET A 91 -2.35 -2.24 9.33
N LEU A 92 -3.63 -2.60 9.34
CA LEU A 92 -4.62 -1.98 10.21
C LEU A 92 -4.25 -2.11 11.70
N LEU A 93 -3.86 -3.29 12.16
CA LEU A 93 -3.42 -3.51 13.54
C LEU A 93 -2.26 -2.58 13.92
N LEU A 94 -1.21 -2.54 13.09
CA LEU A 94 -0.05 -1.70 13.34
C LEU A 94 -0.40 -0.20 13.29
N HIS A 95 -1.28 0.18 12.37
CA HIS A 95 -1.78 1.53 12.27
C HIS A 95 -2.52 1.95 13.55
N LEU A 96 -3.48 1.15 14.02
CA LEU A 96 -4.24 1.43 15.25
C LEU A 96 -3.39 1.46 16.53
N LEU A 97 -2.28 0.70 16.56
CA LEU A 97 -1.37 0.69 17.70
C LEU A 97 -0.40 1.88 17.72
N THR A 98 -0.12 2.49 16.57
CA THR A 98 0.97 3.47 16.44
C THR A 98 0.55 4.83 15.88
N ASN A 99 -0.63 4.94 15.29
CA ASN A 99 -1.11 6.07 14.50
C ASN A 99 -0.12 6.50 13.40
N ARG A 100 0.59 5.53 12.81
CA ARG A 100 1.58 5.76 11.74
C ARG A 100 1.17 5.10 10.44
N ALA A 101 1.67 5.64 9.33
CA ALA A 101 1.62 5.00 8.02
C ALA A 101 2.29 3.62 8.06
N GLN A 102 1.75 2.67 7.30
CA GLN A 102 2.24 1.29 7.24
C GLN A 102 2.77 0.97 5.86
N MET A 103 3.88 0.24 5.83
CA MET A 103 4.54 -0.18 4.59
C MET A 103 4.06 -1.58 4.21
N PHE A 104 3.54 -1.73 3.00
CA PHE A 104 3.33 -3.02 2.36
C PHE A 104 4.64 -3.50 1.73
N ALA A 105 4.99 -4.78 1.86
CA ALA A 105 6.20 -5.32 1.25
C ALA A 105 6.09 -6.81 0.96
N ASP A 106 6.61 -7.22 -0.20
CA ASP A 106 6.97 -8.61 -0.45
C ASP A 106 8.22 -8.99 0.33
N VAL A 107 8.20 -10.18 0.94
CA VAL A 107 9.42 -10.82 1.46
C VAL A 107 10.18 -11.45 0.30
N ARG A 108 10.79 -10.58 -0.51
CA ARG A 108 11.24 -10.93 -1.86
C ARG A 108 12.47 -11.82 -1.91
N THR A 109 13.48 -11.56 -1.08
CA THR A 109 14.77 -12.27 -1.19
C THR A 109 15.51 -12.32 0.13
N TYR A 110 16.00 -13.52 0.46
CA TYR A 110 17.02 -13.71 1.48
C TYR A 110 18.41 -13.62 0.85
N TRP A 111 19.24 -12.73 1.38
CA TRP A 111 20.62 -12.53 0.95
C TRP A 111 21.59 -13.12 1.98
N SER A 112 22.09 -14.34 1.71
CA SER A 112 23.10 -14.94 2.59
C SER A 112 24.43 -14.16 2.50
N PRO A 113 25.24 -14.14 3.58
CA PRO A 113 26.57 -13.52 3.55
C PRO A 113 27.44 -14.02 2.39
N GLU A 114 27.38 -15.31 2.08
CA GLU A 114 28.10 -15.95 0.99
C GLU A 114 27.57 -15.49 -0.37
N ALA A 115 26.24 -15.39 -0.52
CA ALA A 115 25.62 -14.91 -1.76
C ALA A 115 26.00 -13.46 -2.05
N VAL A 116 25.95 -12.58 -1.05
CA VAL A 116 26.37 -11.18 -1.20
C VAL A 116 27.86 -11.10 -1.52
N LYS A 117 28.71 -11.84 -0.81
CA LYS A 117 30.15 -11.85 -1.06
C LYS A 117 30.46 -12.34 -2.47
N ARG A 118 29.77 -13.38 -2.94
CA ARG A 118 29.95 -13.96 -4.27
C ARG A 118 29.60 -12.97 -5.38
N VAL A 119 28.54 -12.17 -5.26
CA VAL A 119 28.09 -11.28 -6.34
C VAL A 119 28.63 -9.85 -6.25
N THR A 120 28.98 -9.38 -5.04
CA THR A 120 29.45 -8.00 -4.82
C THR A 120 30.93 -7.91 -4.45
N GLY A 121 31.55 -9.01 -4.01
CA GLY A 121 32.88 -8.97 -3.40
C GLY A 121 32.91 -8.39 -1.98
N LEU A 122 31.77 -7.95 -1.43
CA LEU A 122 31.68 -7.34 -0.08
C LEU A 122 31.28 -8.37 0.97
N SER A 123 31.93 -8.31 2.13
CA SER A 123 31.58 -9.14 3.28
C SER A 123 30.55 -8.41 4.14
N LEU A 124 29.41 -9.04 4.45
CA LEU A 124 28.41 -8.45 5.35
C LEU A 124 28.91 -8.43 6.81
N GLU A 125 28.82 -7.27 7.46
CA GLU A 125 29.17 -7.05 8.87
C GLU A 125 27.97 -7.21 9.83
N CYS A 126 28.25 -7.23 11.14
CA CYS A 126 27.45 -7.86 12.20
C CYS A 126 25.96 -7.47 12.32
N THR A 127 25.53 -6.26 11.93
CA THR A 127 24.10 -5.89 11.98
C THR A 127 23.28 -6.68 10.97
N VAL A 128 23.89 -7.06 9.83
CA VAL A 128 23.25 -7.87 8.77
C VAL A 128 23.45 -9.38 9.02
N ARG A 129 24.46 -9.78 9.82
CA ARG A 129 24.70 -11.20 10.14
C ARG A 129 23.62 -11.83 11.05
N ARG A 130 22.92 -11.05 11.88
CA ARG A 130 22.02 -11.61 12.91
C ARG A 130 20.71 -12.17 12.39
N LEU A 131 20.16 -11.68 11.27
CA LEU A 131 18.94 -12.25 10.67
C LEU A 131 19.17 -13.68 10.15
N ALA A 132 20.37 -14.00 9.65
CA ALA A 132 20.75 -15.36 9.28
C ALA A 132 21.07 -16.26 10.50
N CYS A 133 21.42 -15.66 11.65
CA CYS A 133 21.85 -16.41 12.84
C CYS A 133 20.69 -16.79 13.76
N ALA A 134 19.58 -16.03 13.75
CA ALA A 134 18.41 -16.31 14.59
C ALA A 134 17.66 -17.60 14.23
N TRP A 135 17.84 -18.13 13.01
CA TRP A 135 17.21 -19.39 12.55
C TRP A 135 18.04 -20.65 12.75
N ARG A 136 19.25 -20.55 13.34
CA ARG A 136 20.11 -21.72 13.63
C ARG A 136 20.11 -22.13 15.10
N SER A 137 19.28 -21.51 15.94
CA SER A 137 19.26 -21.72 17.38
C SER A 137 17.89 -22.10 17.95
N ALA A 138 16.99 -22.65 17.13
CA ALA A 138 15.75 -23.29 17.57
C ALA A 138 15.71 -24.74 17.09
#